data_AF-A0A935P3M1-F1
#
_entry.id   AF-A0A935P3M1-F1
#
_cell.length_a   1.000
_cell.length_b   1.000
_cell.length_c   1.000
_cell.angle_alpha   90.00
_cell.angle_beta   90.00
_cell.angle_gamma   90.00
#
_symmetry.space_group_name_H-M   'P 1'
#
loop_
_entity.id
_entity.type
_entity.pdbx_description
1 polymer ?
#
loop_
_entity_poly.entity_id
_entity_poly.type
_entity_poly.pdbx_seq_one_letter_code
_entity_poly.pdbx_strand_id
1 'polypeptide(L)'
;RNLVIHEMAHKIDFLDGEADGTPPLETSAERRQWAAVCSRAFAAVRDGSDDFLRDYAGTNEAEFFAVASEVFFEQPKQMVRRQPALYQILVEFYRLDLAAR
;
A
#
# COMPACT_ATOMS: atom_id res chain seq x y z
N ARG A 1 -9.81 7.99 -6.49
CA ARG A 1 -10.57 6.99 -5.69
C ARG A 1 -11.12 5.98 -6.67
N ASN A 2 -10.52 4.81 -6.71
CA ASN A 2 -10.92 3.71 -7.60
C ASN A 2 -11.46 2.55 -6.77
N LEU A 3 -12.78 2.42 -6.69
CA LEU A 3 -13.42 1.37 -5.90
C LEU A 3 -13.07 -0.04 -6.39
N VAL A 4 -12.84 -0.22 -7.70
CA VAL A 4 -12.49 -1.54 -8.24
C VAL A 4 -11.12 -1.98 -7.73
N ILE A 5 -10.14 -1.08 -7.74
CA ILE A 5 -8.78 -1.36 -7.23
C ILE A 5 -8.81 -1.56 -5.71
N HIS A 6 -9.63 -0.78 -5.02
CA HIS A 6 -9.80 -0.87 -3.58
C HIS A 6 -10.31 -2.25 -3.16
N GLU A 7 -11.44 -2.70 -3.73
CA GLU A 7 -11.99 -4.02 -3.42
C GLU A 7 -11.09 -5.15 -3.89
N MET A 8 -10.38 -4.97 -5.02
CA MET A 8 -9.35 -5.92 -5.47
C MET A 8 -8.24 -6.06 -4.42
N ALA A 9 -7.75 -4.96 -3.85
CA ALA A 9 -6.73 -4.99 -2.82
C ALA A 9 -7.20 -5.76 -1.59
N HIS A 10 -8.44 -5.56 -1.12
CA HIS A 10 -8.99 -6.37 -0.04
C HIS A 10 -9.10 -7.85 -0.37
N LYS A 11 -9.43 -8.21 -1.62
CA LYS A 11 -9.46 -9.63 -2.02
C LYS A 11 -8.07 -10.25 -2.07
N ILE A 12 -7.06 -9.46 -2.42
CA ILE A 12 -5.65 -9.87 -2.42
C ILE A 12 -5.13 -10.02 -0.99
N ASP A 13 -5.44 -9.07 -0.10
CA ASP A 13 -5.13 -9.09 1.32
C ASP A 13 -5.65 -10.40 1.94
N PHE A 14 -6.92 -10.72 1.69
CA PHE A 14 -7.61 -11.89 2.22
C PHE A 14 -7.17 -13.26 1.66
N LEU A 15 -6.16 -13.33 0.78
CA LEU A 15 -5.77 -14.60 0.15
C LEU A 15 -5.15 -15.60 1.13
N ASP A 16 -4.60 -15.15 2.26
CA ASP A 16 -4.13 -16.03 3.35
C ASP A 16 -5.17 -16.22 4.48
N GLY A 17 -6.36 -15.61 4.33
CA GLY A 17 -7.48 -15.72 5.26
C GLY A 17 -7.55 -14.61 6.31
N GLU A 18 -6.62 -13.65 6.30
CA GLU A 18 -6.63 -12.48 7.18
C GLU A 18 -6.77 -11.18 6.38
N ALA A 19 -7.35 -10.15 6.98
CA ALA A 19 -7.47 -8.82 6.37
C ALA A 19 -6.72 -7.82 7.24
N ASP A 20 -5.39 -7.89 7.18
CA ASP A 20 -4.48 -7.17 8.06
C ASP A 20 -3.59 -6.16 7.31
N GLY A 21 -3.84 -5.94 6.01
CA GLY A 21 -3.02 -5.08 5.16
C GLY A 21 -1.68 -5.68 4.74
N THR A 22 -1.48 -6.98 4.99
CA THR A 22 -0.31 -7.74 4.56
C THR A 22 -0.74 -8.87 3.64
N PRO A 23 -0.76 -8.65 2.31
CA PRO A 23 -1.10 -9.71 1.37
C PRO A 23 -0.07 -10.85 1.43
N PRO A 24 -0.35 -12.02 0.84
CA PRO A 24 0.60 -13.11 0.83
C PRO A 24 1.94 -12.72 0.19
N LEU A 25 3.00 -12.79 0.99
CA LEU A 25 4.38 -12.52 0.57
C LEU A 25 5.22 -13.80 0.65
N GLU A 26 6.02 -14.06 -0.37
CA GLU A 26 6.72 -15.33 -0.56
C GLU A 26 7.80 -15.55 0.50
N THR A 27 8.57 -14.50 0.81
CA THR A 27 9.75 -14.61 1.67
C THR A 27 9.58 -13.90 3.01
N SER A 28 10.33 -14.36 4.02
CA SER A 28 10.40 -13.67 5.31
C SER A 28 11.06 -12.29 5.21
N ALA A 29 11.92 -12.08 4.20
CA ALA A 29 12.56 -10.79 3.95
C ALA A 29 11.54 -9.77 3.43
N GLU A 30 10.72 -10.16 2.45
CA GLU A 30 9.62 -9.33 1.93
C GLU A 30 8.64 -8.97 3.05
N ARG A 31 8.22 -9.93 3.90
CA ARG A 31 7.33 -9.65 5.04
C ARG A 31 7.91 -8.63 6.01
N ARG A 32 9.20 -8.74 6.35
CA ARG A 32 9.86 -7.78 7.25
C ARG A 32 9.95 -6.39 6.63
N GLN A 33 10.28 -6.31 5.34
CA GLN A 33 10.37 -5.04 4.62
C GLN A 33 8.98 -4.38 4.48
N TRP A 34 7.96 -5.18 4.14
CA TRP A 34 6.57 -4.76 4.07
C TRP A 34 6.11 -4.15 5.39
N ALA A 35 6.24 -4.90 6.50
CA ALA A 35 5.86 -4.43 7.82
C ALA A 35 6.57 -3.12 8.19
N ALA A 36 7.89 -3.04 7.99
CA ALA A 36 8.65 -1.84 8.33
C ALA A 36 8.22 -0.60 7.54
N VAL A 37 7.90 -0.75 6.24
CA VAL A 37 7.49 0.36 5.38
C VAL A 37 6.03 0.74 5.62
N CYS A 38 5.13 -0.24 5.63
CA CYS A 38 3.69 -0.02 5.83
C CYS A 38 3.40 0.55 7.21
N SER A 39 3.97 0.00 8.29
CA SER A 39 3.73 0.53 9.65
C SER A 39 4.18 1.98 9.78
N ARG A 40 5.30 2.37 9.17
CA ARG A 40 5.78 3.76 9.19
C ARG A 40 4.84 4.69 8.40
N ALA A 41 4.45 4.29 7.19
CA ALA A 41 3.57 5.10 6.35
C ALA A 41 2.15 5.20 6.94
N PHE A 42 1.62 4.12 7.51
CA PHE A 42 0.36 4.10 8.21
C PHE A 42 0.36 5.04 9.43
N ALA A 43 1.42 5.01 10.24
CA ALA A 43 1.57 5.92 11.37
C ALA A 43 1.57 7.40 10.92
N ALA A 44 2.27 7.71 9.82
CA ALA A 44 2.32 9.07 9.27
C ALA A 44 0.94 9.56 8.75
N VAL A 45 0.12 8.67 8.20
CA VAL A 45 -1.26 9.03 7.84
C VAL A 45 -2.09 9.26 9.11
N ARG A 46 -1.96 8.39 10.11
CA ARG A 46 -2.75 8.48 11.36
C ARG A 46 -2.44 9.71 12.20
N ASP A 47 -1.21 10.18 12.20
CA ASP A 47 -0.82 11.40 12.92
C ASP A 47 -0.98 12.67 12.07
N GLY A 48 -1.38 12.53 10.80
CA GLY A 48 -1.62 13.63 9.87
C GLY A 48 -0.34 14.27 9.30
N SER A 49 0.82 13.64 9.48
CA SER A 49 2.08 14.11 8.88
C SER A 49 2.25 13.73 7.41
N ASP A 50 1.46 12.76 6.91
CA ASP A 50 1.27 12.52 5.48
C ASP A 50 -0.16 12.88 5.04
N ASP A 51 -0.27 13.79 4.07
CA ASP A 51 -1.52 14.19 3.42
C ASP A 51 -1.68 13.62 2.00
N PHE A 52 -0.77 12.72 1.59
CA PHE A 52 -0.74 12.18 0.24
C PHE A 52 -1.71 11.00 0.08
N LEU A 53 -1.70 10.08 1.04
CA LEU A 53 -2.78 9.12 1.19
C LEU A 53 -3.95 9.81 1.90
N ARG A 54 -5.18 9.48 1.48
CA ARG A 54 -6.38 10.03 2.11
C ARG A 54 -6.45 9.58 3.57
N ASP A 55 -6.96 10.42 4.47
CA ASP A 55 -7.14 10.13 5.91
C ASP A 55 -7.81 8.78 6.18
N TYR A 56 -8.69 8.33 5.27
CA TYR A 56 -9.34 7.02 5.33
C TYR A 56 -8.36 5.84 5.40
N ALA A 57 -7.17 5.97 4.80
CA ALA A 57 -6.09 5.00 4.91
C ALA A 57 -5.58 4.83 6.36
N GLY A 58 -5.83 5.80 7.25
CA GLY A 58 -5.49 5.71 8.67
C GLY A 58 -6.49 4.90 9.51
N THR A 59 -7.58 4.38 8.92
CA THR A 59 -8.64 3.65 9.65
C THR A 59 -8.13 2.35 10.24
N ASN A 60 -7.48 1.53 9.42
CA ASN A 60 -6.80 0.28 9.78
C ASN A 60 -5.83 -0.08 8.64
N GLU A 61 -5.02 -1.12 8.85
CA GLU A 61 -3.97 -1.56 7.94
C GLU A 61 -4.53 -2.13 6.61
N ALA A 62 -5.68 -2.78 6.63
CA ALA A 62 -6.33 -3.27 5.39
C ALA A 62 -6.79 -2.10 4.50
N GLU A 63 -7.37 -1.06 5.09
CA GLU A 63 -7.76 0.18 4.41
C GLU A 63 -6.55 0.96 3.93
N PHE A 64 -5.47 0.97 4.72
CA PHE A 64 -4.20 1.53 4.32
C PHE A 64 -3.68 0.88 3.03
N PHE A 65 -3.62 -0.46 3.00
CA PHE A 65 -3.18 -1.20 1.83
C PHE A 65 -4.08 -0.92 0.62
N ALA A 66 -5.40 -0.93 0.80
CA ALA A 66 -6.34 -0.66 -0.30
C ALA A 66 -6.17 0.74 -0.89
N VAL A 67 -6.06 1.77 -0.05
CA VAL A 67 -5.84 3.15 -0.52
C VAL A 67 -4.44 3.34 -1.12
N ALA A 68 -3.41 2.70 -0.56
CA ALA A 68 -2.06 2.71 -1.12
C ALA A 68 -2.05 2.10 -2.53
N SER A 69 -2.77 1.00 -2.74
CA SER A 69 -2.94 0.37 -4.04
C SER A 69 -3.70 1.25 -5.03
N GLU A 70 -4.79 1.92 -4.62
CA GLU A 70 -5.45 2.92 -5.46
C GLU A 70 -4.46 3.98 -5.97
N VAL A 71 -3.66 4.54 -5.06
CA VAL A 71 -2.70 5.60 -5.39
C VAL A 71 -1.54 5.08 -6.25
N PHE A 72 -1.08 3.85 -6.02
CA PHE A 72 -0.06 3.21 -6.86
C PHE A 72 -0.50 3.11 -8.32
N PHE A 73 -1.74 2.68 -8.57
CA PHE A 73 -2.27 2.54 -9.94
C PHE A 73 -2.70 3.88 -10.56
N GLU A 74 -3.28 4.81 -9.78
CA GLU A 74 -3.80 6.08 -10.31
C GLU A 74 -2.74 7.18 -10.42
N GLN A 75 -1.76 7.22 -9.50
CA GLN A 75 -0.82 8.32 -9.32
C GLN A 75 0.63 7.86 -9.09
N PRO A 76 1.19 6.93 -9.90
CA PRO A 76 2.49 6.31 -9.64
C PRO A 76 3.63 7.33 -9.59
N LYS A 77 3.62 8.34 -10.48
CA LYS A 77 4.68 9.37 -10.55
C LYS A 77 4.67 10.29 -9.32
N GLN A 78 3.49 10.59 -8.77
CA GLN A 78 3.38 11.34 -7.51
C GLN A 78 3.84 10.47 -6.34
N MET A 79 3.47 9.19 -6.32
CA MET A 79 3.84 8.26 -5.25
C MET A 79 5.35 8.06 -5.15
N VAL A 80 6.07 7.98 -6.27
CA VAL A 80 7.55 7.97 -6.29
C VAL A 80 8.14 9.18 -5.57
N ARG A 81 7.53 10.36 -5.69
CA ARG A 81 8.04 11.60 -5.08
C ARG A 81 7.67 11.73 -3.60
N ARG A 82 6.46 11.32 -3.24
CA ARG A 82 5.86 11.54 -1.92
C ARG A 82 6.10 10.39 -0.95
N GLN A 83 6.04 9.16 -1.45
CA GLN A 83 6.11 7.92 -0.69
C GLN A 83 7.01 6.88 -1.41
N PRO A 84 8.31 7.19 -1.66
CA PRO A 84 9.18 6.36 -2.48
C PRO A 84 9.36 4.92 -1.95
N ALA A 85 9.49 4.76 -0.63
CA ALA A 85 9.64 3.45 -0.02
C ALA A 85 8.36 2.60 -0.18
N LEU A 86 7.18 3.23 -0.03
CA LEU A 86 5.90 2.56 -0.21
C LEU A 86 5.68 2.18 -1.68
N TYR A 87 6.03 3.07 -2.62
CA TYR A 87 6.01 2.75 -4.05
C TYR A 87 6.87 1.52 -4.35
N GLN A 88 8.09 1.48 -3.83
CA GLN A 88 9.03 0.40 -4.11
C GLN A 88 8.50 -0.97 -3.64
N ILE A 89 7.93 -1.07 -2.44
CA ILE A 89 7.37 -2.35 -1.98
C ILE A 89 6.13 -2.76 -2.77
N LEU A 90 5.35 -1.80 -3.30
CA LEU A 90 4.21 -2.09 -4.17
C LEU A 90 4.66 -2.51 -5.57
N VAL A 91 5.77 -1.98 -6.10
CA VAL A 91 6.41 -2.48 -7.33
C VAL A 91 6.86 -3.93 -7.13
N GLU A 92 7.53 -4.21 -6.01
CA GLU A 92 8.01 -5.56 -5.68
C GLU A 92 6.84 -6.54 -5.53
N PHE A 93 5.75 -6.11 -4.91
CA PHE A 93 4.55 -6.90 -4.71
C PHE A 93 3.76 -7.14 -6.01
N TYR A 94 3.33 -6.08 -6.70
CA TYR A 94 2.52 -6.18 -7.93
C TYR A 94 3.33 -6.64 -9.14
N ARG A 95 4.68 -6.65 -9.05
CA ARG A 95 5.61 -6.93 -10.15
C ARG A 95 5.38 -6.00 -11.36
N LEU A 96 4.99 -4.75 -11.07
CA LEU A 96 4.69 -3.72 -12.05
C LEU A 96 5.42 -2.43 -11.70
N ASP A 97 6.11 -1.83 -12.67
CA ASP A 97 6.57 -0.44 -12.59
C ASP A 97 5.68 0.44 -13.46
N LEU A 98 4.83 1.24 -12.82
CA LEU A 98 3.86 2.12 -13.49
C LEU A 98 4.40 3.54 -13.67
N ALA A 99 5.44 3.94 -12.93
CA ALA A 99 6.08 5.24 -13.05
C ALA A 99 7.11 5.27 -14.18
N ALA A 100 7.72 4.13 -14.52
CA ALA A 100 8.62 3.98 -15.67
C ALA A 100 7.90 3.91 -17.04
N ARG A 101 6.56 3.94 -17.05
CA ARG A 101 5.72 3.97 -18.25
C ARG A 101 5.41 5.39 -18.74
#